data_AF-A0A438HJT4-F1
#
_entry.id   AF-A0A438HJT4-F1
#
_cell.length_a   1.000
_cell.length_b   1.000
_cell.length_c   1.000
_cell.angle_alpha   90.00
_cell.angle_beta   90.00
_cell.angle_gamma   90.00
#
_symmetry.space_group_name_H-M   'P 1'
#
loop_
_entity.id
_entity.type
_entity.pdbx_description
1 polymer ?
#
loop_
_entity_poly.entity_id
_entity_poly.type
_entity_poly.pdbx_seq_one_letter_code
_entity_poly.pdbx_strand_id
1 'polypeptide(L)'
;MAPRKEDPKFKVWKSENNMDAAKETYSNNEDTVEVFEIKSFLHDLRQGELSVTQYFNTLTHHWQQVDMFEELQWECPVDSIKYKKNVEKERIFKFMLDLNKNLDEARGRILGIKPLSSIQEAFFEVQREESWKKVIMGNHSISTTIKNSILFFIIEEPSMAKPLGLSMGNQTSGC
;
A
#
# COMPACT_ATOMS: atom_id res chain seq x y z
N MET A 1 -15.34 41.86 15.99
CA MET A 1 -14.85 42.53 17.24
C MET A 1 -15.90 42.30 18.32
N ALA A 2 -15.54 41.76 19.48
CA ALA A 2 -16.52 41.43 20.53
C ALA A 2 -17.19 42.71 21.10
N PRO A 3 -18.52 42.73 21.31
CA PRO A 3 -19.21 43.86 21.95
C PRO A 3 -18.75 44.06 23.40
N ARG A 4 -18.89 45.27 23.94
CA ARG A 4 -18.63 45.52 25.37
C ARG A 4 -19.68 44.80 26.21
N LYS A 5 -19.33 44.42 27.44
CA LYS A 5 -20.20 43.63 28.32
C LYS A 5 -21.53 44.31 28.66
N GLU A 6 -21.57 45.64 28.59
CA GLU A 6 -22.76 46.45 28.86
C GLU A 6 -23.69 46.55 27.64
N ASP A 7 -23.21 46.18 26.43
CA ASP A 7 -24.02 46.21 25.22
C ASP A 7 -25.10 45.10 25.31
N PRO A 8 -26.39 45.41 25.10
CA PRO A 8 -27.45 44.40 25.02
C PRO A 8 -27.16 43.26 24.04
N LYS A 9 -26.40 43.55 22.97
CA LYS A 9 -25.94 42.58 21.97
C LYS A 9 -24.88 41.61 22.51
N PHE A 10 -24.22 41.92 23.63
CA PHE A 10 -23.23 41.03 24.24
C PHE A 10 -23.85 39.69 24.67
N LYS A 11 -25.10 39.69 25.15
CA LYS A 11 -25.78 38.43 25.55
C LYS A 11 -26.01 37.51 24.34
N VAL A 12 -26.42 38.08 23.21
CA VAL A 12 -26.66 37.37 21.95
C VAL A 12 -25.34 36.89 21.35
N TRP A 13 -24.35 37.77 21.24
CA TRP A 13 -23.00 37.42 20.79
C TRP A 13 -22.35 36.33 21.65
N LYS A 14 -22.54 36.40 22.97
CA LYS A 14 -22.03 35.37 23.89
C LYS A 14 -22.75 34.04 23.71
N SER A 15 -24.06 34.01 23.46
CA SER A 15 -24.76 32.74 23.20
C SER A 15 -24.40 32.14 21.84
N GLU A 16 -24.18 32.97 20.82
CA GLU A 16 -23.78 32.53 19.48
C GLU A 16 -22.33 31.99 19.50
N ASN A 17 -21.40 32.71 20.13
CA ASN A 17 -19.98 32.34 20.09
C ASN A 17 -19.54 31.33 21.17
N ASN A 18 -20.33 31.12 22.24
CA ASN A 18 -20.00 30.11 23.25
C ASN A 18 -20.21 28.68 22.73
N MET A 19 -21.17 28.45 21.84
CA MET A 19 -21.38 27.15 21.22
C MET A 19 -20.28 26.87 20.19
N ASP A 20 -19.90 27.87 19.39
CA ASP A 20 -18.81 27.73 18.42
C ASP A 20 -17.46 27.47 19.10
N ALA A 21 -17.14 28.21 20.17
CA ALA A 21 -15.91 28.00 20.94
C ALA A 21 -15.91 26.64 21.66
N ALA A 22 -17.06 26.21 22.22
CA ALA A 22 -17.19 24.88 22.80
C ALA A 22 -17.04 23.80 21.72
N LYS A 23 -17.71 23.94 20.57
CA LYS A 23 -17.65 22.99 19.47
C LYS A 23 -16.24 22.87 18.90
N GLU A 24 -15.52 23.98 18.72
CA GLU A 24 -14.10 23.95 18.32
C GLU A 24 -13.23 23.25 19.37
N THR A 25 -13.41 23.53 20.66
CA THR A 25 -12.57 22.96 21.73
C THR A 25 -12.86 21.47 21.96
N TYR A 26 -14.13 21.06 21.92
CA TYR A 26 -14.52 19.67 22.11
C TYR A 26 -14.26 18.82 20.86
N SER A 27 -14.56 19.32 19.65
CA SER A 27 -14.28 18.61 18.39
C SER A 27 -12.78 18.39 18.21
N ASN A 28 -11.97 19.44 18.35
CA ASN A 28 -10.53 19.32 18.09
C ASN A 28 -9.79 18.44 19.11
N ASN A 29 -10.26 18.40 20.36
CA ASN A 29 -9.69 17.53 21.39
C ASN A 29 -10.10 16.06 21.19
N GLU A 30 -11.34 15.79 20.79
CA GLU A 30 -11.85 14.45 20.48
C GLU A 30 -11.14 13.89 19.23
N ASP A 31 -11.03 14.68 18.16
CA ASP A 31 -10.29 14.33 16.94
C ASP A 31 -8.81 14.00 17.24
N THR A 32 -8.18 14.75 18.15
CA THR A 32 -6.77 14.51 18.52
C THR A 32 -6.58 13.18 19.26
N VAL A 33 -7.50 12.84 20.18
CA VAL A 33 -7.46 11.57 20.92
C VAL A 33 -7.72 10.40 19.97
N GLU A 34 -8.72 10.50 19.09
CA GLU A 34 -9.04 9.46 18.11
C GLU A 34 -7.88 9.22 17.12
N VAL A 35 -7.28 10.29 16.60
CA VAL A 35 -6.10 10.19 15.73
C VAL A 35 -4.93 9.52 16.47
N PHE A 36 -4.73 9.84 17.75
CA PHE A 36 -3.69 9.20 18.55
C PHE A 36 -3.95 7.69 18.72
N GLU A 37 -5.19 7.30 19.02
CA GLU A 37 -5.57 5.89 19.15
C GLU A 37 -5.39 5.13 17.84
N ILE A 38 -5.84 5.69 16.71
CA ILE A 38 -5.68 5.09 15.38
C ILE A 38 -4.20 4.96 15.02
N LYS A 39 -3.39 5.99 15.26
CA LYS A 39 -1.95 5.95 14.99
C LYS A 39 -1.23 4.94 15.88
N SER A 40 -1.65 4.79 17.14
CA SER A 40 -1.12 3.78 18.07
C SER A 40 -1.46 2.37 17.59
N PHE A 41 -2.72 2.14 17.19
CA PHE A 41 -3.12 0.87 16.58
C PHE A 41 -2.31 0.56 15.31
N LEU A 42 -2.18 1.53 14.41
CA LEU A 42 -1.37 1.40 13.20
C LEU A 42 0.08 1.06 13.55
N HIS A 43 0.68 1.74 14.53
CA HIS A 43 2.05 1.47 14.95
C HIS A 43 2.24 0.00 15.36
N ASP A 44 1.33 -0.54 16.17
CA ASP A 44 1.43 -1.89 16.73
C ASP A 44 0.96 -2.99 15.77
N LEU A 45 0.19 -2.63 14.73
CA LEU A 45 -0.31 -3.60 13.76
C LEU A 45 0.84 -4.34 13.07
N ARG A 46 0.76 -5.67 13.08
CA ARG A 46 1.63 -6.60 12.36
C ARG A 46 0.76 -7.50 11.47
N GLN A 47 1.32 -8.06 10.40
CA GLN A 47 0.58 -9.03 9.58
C GLN A 47 0.10 -10.21 10.43
N GLY A 48 1.01 -10.87 11.16
CA GLY A 48 0.67 -11.98 12.06
C GLY A 48 -0.08 -13.09 11.31
N GLU A 49 -1.25 -13.47 11.82
CA GLU A 49 -2.09 -14.53 11.24
C GLU A 49 -3.00 -14.03 10.10
N LEU A 50 -2.98 -12.73 9.79
CA LEU A 50 -3.76 -12.17 8.69
C LEU A 50 -3.14 -12.55 7.34
N SER A 51 -3.99 -12.84 6.36
CA SER A 51 -3.55 -12.84 4.96
C SER A 51 -3.06 -11.46 4.56
N VAL A 52 -2.18 -11.39 3.55
CA VAL A 52 -1.68 -10.11 3.00
C VAL A 52 -2.83 -9.18 2.62
N THR A 53 -3.91 -9.72 2.05
CA THR A 53 -5.11 -8.94 1.69
C THR A 53 -5.81 -8.35 2.91
N GLN A 54 -6.03 -9.14 3.97
CA GLN A 54 -6.68 -8.65 5.18
C GLN A 54 -5.83 -7.61 5.90
N TYR A 55 -4.52 -7.86 6.00
CA TYR A 55 -3.56 -6.94 6.59
C TYR A 55 -3.54 -5.60 5.83
N PHE A 56 -3.43 -5.64 4.50
CA PHE A 56 -3.44 -4.45 3.67
C PHE A 56 -4.75 -3.66 3.79
N ASN A 57 -5.90 -4.33 3.76
CA ASN A 57 -7.20 -3.67 3.93
C ASN A 57 -7.36 -3.02 5.31
N THR A 58 -6.79 -3.63 6.35
CA THR A 58 -6.80 -3.07 7.70
C THR A 58 -5.98 -1.79 7.76
N LEU A 59 -4.77 -1.79 7.16
CA LEU A 59 -3.93 -0.60 7.05
C LEU A 59 -4.64 0.53 6.28
N THR A 60 -5.17 0.22 5.10
CA THR A 60 -5.81 1.24 4.25
C THR A 60 -7.04 1.85 4.90
N HIS A 61 -7.84 1.04 5.61
CA HIS A 61 -8.98 1.54 6.37
C HIS A 61 -8.57 2.58 7.42
N HIS A 62 -7.57 2.28 8.25
CA HIS A 62 -7.12 3.20 9.30
C HIS A 62 -6.41 4.42 8.73
N TRP A 63 -5.63 4.27 7.64
CA TRP A 63 -5.05 5.42 6.94
C TRP A 63 -6.10 6.36 6.38
N GLN A 64 -7.21 5.83 5.85
CA GLN A 64 -8.32 6.65 5.39
C GLN A 64 -8.98 7.42 6.54
N GLN A 65 -9.11 6.80 7.71
CA GLN A 65 -9.61 7.51 8.89
C GLN A 65 -8.67 8.65 9.30
N VAL A 66 -7.35 8.41 9.37
CA VAL A 66 -6.37 9.47 9.63
C VAL A 66 -6.47 10.58 8.59
N ASP A 67 -6.61 10.23 7.31
CA ASP A 67 -6.75 11.21 6.22
C ASP A 67 -8.00 12.09 6.37
N MET A 68 -9.08 11.55 6.96
CA MET A 68 -10.31 12.33 7.22
C MET A 68 -10.12 13.38 8.33
N PHE A 69 -9.36 13.05 9.38
CA PHE A 69 -9.08 14.00 10.47
C PHE A 69 -7.99 15.01 10.10
N GLU A 70 -7.04 14.64 9.25
CA GLU A 70 -5.90 15.47 8.85
C GLU A 70 -6.12 16.17 7.50
N GLU A 71 -7.34 16.64 7.21
CA GLU A 71 -7.64 17.36 5.97
C GLU A 71 -6.92 18.73 5.95
N LEU A 72 -5.67 18.72 5.47
CA LEU A 72 -4.81 19.88 5.38
C LEU A 72 -5.16 20.75 4.17
N GLN A 73 -5.46 22.03 4.42
CA GLN A 73 -5.55 23.05 3.38
C GLN A 73 -4.14 23.49 2.98
N TRP A 74 -3.73 23.17 1.75
CA TRP A 74 -2.41 23.51 1.23
C TRP A 74 -2.45 24.82 0.43
N GLU A 75 -1.62 25.78 0.82
CA GLU A 75 -1.46 27.04 0.07
C GLU A 75 -0.66 26.83 -1.23
N CYS A 76 0.29 25.89 -1.21
CA CYS A 76 1.19 25.60 -2.32
C CYS A 76 0.89 24.23 -2.95
N PRO A 77 0.48 24.17 -4.23
CA PRO A 77 0.22 22.90 -4.92
C PRO A 77 1.44 21.97 -4.99
N VAL A 78 2.65 22.53 -5.14
CA VAL A 78 3.89 21.75 -5.22
C VAL A 78 4.17 21.03 -3.90
N ASP A 79 3.98 21.71 -2.77
CA ASP A 79 4.18 21.13 -1.45
C ASP A 79 3.15 20.04 -1.15
N SER A 80 1.89 20.23 -1.57
CA SER A 80 0.86 19.19 -1.42
C SER A 80 1.21 17.89 -2.18
N ILE A 81 1.75 18.00 -3.40
CA ILE A 81 2.21 16.85 -4.18
C ILE A 81 3.40 16.16 -3.49
N LYS A 82 4.35 16.96 -3.00
CA LYS A 82 5.52 16.43 -2.28
C LYS A 82 5.13 15.72 -0.99
N TYR A 83 4.20 16.30 -0.23
CA TYR A 83 3.65 15.71 0.98
C TYR A 83 2.96 14.37 0.69
N LYS A 84 2.06 14.33 -0.31
CA LYS A 84 1.38 13.10 -0.72
C LYS A 84 2.36 11.99 -1.10
N LYS A 85 3.44 12.32 -1.81
CA LYS A 85 4.52 11.36 -2.12
C LYS A 85 5.24 10.86 -0.86
N ASN A 86 5.46 11.73 0.13
CA ASN A 86 6.06 11.33 1.39
C ASN A 86 5.15 10.41 2.20
N VAL A 87 3.86 10.74 2.30
CA VAL A 87 2.85 9.90 2.95
C VAL A 87 2.77 8.53 2.29
N GLU A 88 2.70 8.47 0.96
CA GLU A 88 2.68 7.18 0.25
C GLU A 88 3.94 6.35 0.53
N LYS A 89 5.12 6.98 0.55
CA LYS A 89 6.37 6.31 0.89
C LYS A 89 6.36 5.75 2.32
N GLU A 90 5.91 6.51 3.30
CA GLU A 90 5.78 6.05 4.69
C GLU A 90 4.79 4.88 4.80
N ARG A 91 3.67 4.92 4.06
CA ARG A 91 2.70 3.83 4.01
C ARG A 91 3.28 2.55 3.40
N ILE A 92 4.08 2.67 2.34
CA ILE A 92 4.81 1.53 1.76
C ILE A 92 5.75 0.93 2.81
N PHE A 93 6.52 1.77 3.52
CA PHE A 93 7.43 1.27 4.55
C PHE A 93 6.69 0.59 5.69
N LYS A 94 5.60 1.19 6.20
CA LYS A 94 4.78 0.56 7.23
C LYS A 94 4.19 -0.77 6.77
N PHE A 95 3.65 -0.84 5.55
CA PHE A 95 3.17 -2.10 4.98
C PHE A 95 4.30 -3.13 4.95
N MET A 96 5.49 -2.77 4.45
CA MET A 96 6.61 -3.69 4.29
C MET A 96 7.25 -4.16 5.59
N LEU A 97 7.47 -3.26 6.55
CA LEU A 97 8.20 -3.52 7.79
C LEU A 97 7.58 -4.66 8.61
N ASP A 98 6.27 -4.72 8.58
CA ASP A 98 5.48 -5.55 9.49
C ASP A 98 4.83 -6.77 8.79
N LEU A 99 5.22 -7.03 7.54
CA LEU A 99 4.98 -8.31 6.88
C LEU A 99 5.72 -9.46 7.56
N ASN A 100 5.17 -10.66 7.44
CA ASN A 100 5.79 -11.88 7.92
C ASN A 100 7.09 -12.18 7.16
N LYS A 101 8.08 -12.77 7.87
CA LYS A 101 9.43 -13.04 7.34
C LYS A 101 9.47 -13.96 6.11
N ASN A 102 8.45 -14.81 5.94
CA ASN A 102 8.35 -15.66 4.76
C ASN A 102 8.14 -14.87 3.45
N LEU A 103 7.88 -13.56 3.52
CA LEU A 103 7.71 -12.66 2.38
C LEU A 103 8.95 -11.76 2.13
N ASP A 104 10.07 -12.02 2.80
CA ASP A 104 11.30 -11.22 2.71
C ASP A 104 11.86 -11.11 1.28
N GLU A 105 11.68 -12.13 0.45
CA GLU A 105 12.09 -12.10 -0.96
C GLU A 105 11.33 -11.04 -1.75
N ALA A 106 10.00 -10.98 -1.61
CA ALA A 106 9.18 -9.95 -2.24
C ALA A 106 9.52 -8.56 -1.70
N ARG A 107 9.70 -8.44 -0.38
CA ARG A 107 10.15 -7.20 0.28
C ARG A 107 11.46 -6.68 -0.30
N GLY A 108 12.45 -7.56 -0.46
CA GLY A 108 13.77 -7.21 -1.04
C GLY A 108 13.67 -6.73 -2.49
N ARG A 109 12.84 -7.39 -3.31
CA ARG A 109 12.61 -6.95 -4.70
C ARG A 109 11.99 -5.56 -4.76
N ILE A 110 10.93 -5.32 -3.99
CA ILE A 110 10.20 -4.05 -4.01
C ILE A 110 11.09 -2.89 -3.54
N LEU A 111 11.83 -3.07 -2.43
CA LEU A 111 12.73 -2.04 -1.90
C LEU A 111 13.96 -1.79 -2.79
N GLY A 112 14.30 -2.74 -3.67
CA GLY A 112 15.38 -2.61 -4.63
C GLY A 112 15.05 -1.79 -5.89
N ILE A 113 13.76 -1.56 -6.19
CA ILE A 113 13.31 -0.84 -7.39
C ILE A 113 13.48 0.67 -7.21
N LYS A 114 13.95 1.36 -8.26
CA LYS A 114 14.08 2.82 -8.31
C LYS A 114 13.44 3.38 -9.60
N PRO A 115 12.48 4.32 -9.51
CA PRO A 115 11.88 4.87 -8.28
C PRO A 115 11.05 3.82 -7.52
N LEU A 116 10.83 4.03 -6.21
CA LEU A 116 10.03 3.12 -5.40
C LEU A 116 8.63 2.94 -6.03
N SER A 117 8.17 1.68 -6.13
CA SER A 117 6.85 1.34 -6.65
C SER A 117 5.73 2.00 -5.83
N SER A 118 4.57 2.17 -6.45
CA SER A 118 3.36 2.59 -5.73
C SER A 118 2.93 1.55 -4.70
N ILE A 119 2.10 1.98 -3.73
CA ILE A 119 1.61 1.07 -2.69
C ILE A 119 0.77 -0.08 -3.25
N GLN A 120 0.06 0.14 -4.35
CA GLN A 120 -0.77 -0.88 -5.00
C GLN A 120 0.09 -1.92 -5.73
N GLU A 121 1.11 -1.49 -6.46
CA GLU A 121 2.06 -2.41 -7.11
C GLU A 121 2.78 -3.27 -6.06
N ALA A 122 3.21 -2.64 -4.96
CA ALA A 122 3.81 -3.32 -3.83
C ALA A 122 2.86 -4.36 -3.21
N PHE A 123 1.58 -4.01 -3.03
CA PHE A 123 0.55 -4.94 -2.55
C PHE A 123 0.38 -6.16 -3.48
N PHE A 124 0.21 -5.94 -4.79
CA PHE A 124 0.03 -7.05 -5.75
C PHE A 124 1.24 -7.98 -5.84
N GLU A 125 2.45 -7.42 -5.73
CA GLU A 125 3.69 -8.20 -5.69
C GLU A 125 3.71 -9.15 -4.49
N VAL A 126 3.41 -8.63 -3.28
CA VAL A 126 3.40 -9.41 -2.04
C VAL A 126 2.25 -10.42 -2.03
N GLN A 127 1.05 -10.03 -2.48
CA GLN A 127 -0.11 -10.92 -2.56
C GLN A 127 0.15 -12.11 -3.50
N ARG A 128 0.80 -11.85 -4.64
CA ARG A 128 1.23 -12.89 -5.56
C ARG A 128 2.21 -13.84 -4.88
N GLU A 129 3.24 -13.33 -4.21
CA GLU A 129 4.22 -14.14 -3.49
C GLU A 129 3.56 -15.04 -2.42
N GLU A 130 2.65 -14.49 -1.60
CA GLU A 130 1.89 -15.26 -0.61
C GLU A 130 1.12 -16.42 -1.26
N SER A 131 0.42 -16.14 -2.37
CA SER A 131 -0.35 -17.14 -3.12
C SER A 131 0.54 -18.23 -3.70
N TRP A 132 1.68 -17.86 -4.29
CA TRP A 132 2.65 -18.80 -4.85
C TRP A 132 3.25 -19.70 -3.78
N LYS A 133 3.65 -19.14 -2.63
CA LYS A 133 4.18 -19.93 -1.52
C LYS A 133 3.14 -20.89 -0.96
N LYS A 134 1.87 -20.50 -0.87
CA LYS A 134 0.78 -21.40 -0.46
C LYS A 134 0.63 -22.60 -1.41
N VAL A 135 0.74 -22.38 -2.72
CA VAL A 135 0.68 -23.47 -3.72
C VAL A 135 1.90 -24.38 -3.61
N ILE A 136 3.11 -23.82 -3.56
CA ILE A 136 4.35 -24.63 -3.53
C ILE A 136 4.49 -25.39 -2.22
N MET A 137 4.19 -24.77 -1.08
CA MET A 137 4.30 -25.38 0.25
C MET A 137 3.12 -26.31 0.57
N GLY A 138 1.92 -26.00 0.07
CA GLY A 138 0.75 -26.91 0.14
C GLY A 138 0.92 -28.17 -0.72
N ASN A 139 1.78 -28.11 -1.74
CA ASN A 139 2.08 -29.22 -2.64
C ASN A 139 3.30 -30.05 -2.23
N HIS A 140 3.77 -30.00 -0.98
CA HIS A 140 4.88 -30.87 -0.55
C HIS A 140 4.54 -32.38 -0.58
N SER A 141 3.29 -32.75 -0.87
CA SER A 141 2.85 -34.10 -1.25
C SER A 141 2.82 -34.38 -2.77
N ILE A 142 2.91 -33.36 -3.63
CA ILE A 142 2.75 -33.46 -5.10
C ILE A 142 4.03 -33.04 -5.87
N SER A 143 4.90 -32.21 -5.26
CA SER A 143 6.06 -31.57 -5.91
C SER A 143 7.11 -32.55 -6.43
N THR A 144 7.33 -33.68 -5.75
CA THR A 144 8.28 -34.71 -6.18
C THR A 144 7.78 -35.44 -7.44
N THR A 145 6.48 -35.68 -7.55
CA THR A 145 5.89 -36.40 -8.68
C THR A 145 5.91 -35.55 -9.97
N ILE A 146 5.57 -34.26 -9.88
CA ILE A 146 5.53 -33.38 -11.06
C ILE A 146 6.94 -33.07 -11.58
N LYS A 147 7.93 -32.85 -10.71
CA LYS A 147 9.32 -32.66 -11.15
C LYS A 147 9.87 -33.89 -11.87
N ASN A 148 9.55 -35.09 -11.37
CA ASN A 148 9.94 -36.34 -12.02
C ASN A 148 9.22 -36.55 -13.36
N SER A 149 7.93 -36.18 -13.47
CA SER A 149 7.19 -36.24 -14.74
C SER A 149 7.70 -35.23 -15.77
N ILE A 150 8.03 -33.99 -15.39
CA ILE A 150 8.57 -33.00 -16.33
C ILE A 150 9.97 -33.42 -16.82
N LEU A 151 10.81 -33.97 -15.93
CA LEU A 151 12.11 -34.50 -16.33
C LEU A 151 11.96 -35.70 -17.28
N PHE A 152 10.94 -36.54 -17.10
CA PHE A 152 10.63 -37.66 -17.99
C PHE A 152 10.25 -37.17 -19.41
N PHE A 153 9.45 -36.11 -19.52
CA PHE A 153 9.09 -35.51 -20.81
C PHE A 153 10.26 -34.83 -21.54
N ILE A 154 11.29 -34.37 -20.81
CA ILE A 154 12.46 -33.71 -21.41
C ILE A 154 13.49 -34.75 -21.94
N ILE A 155 13.47 -35.97 -21.42
CA ILE A 155 14.43 -37.02 -21.79
C ILE A 155 13.93 -37.84 -23.01
N GLU A 156 12.62 -37.96 -23.23
CA GLU A 156 12.05 -38.62 -24.42
C GLU A 156 11.62 -37.63 -25.51
N GLU A 157 12.58 -37.07 -26.26
CA GLU A 157 12.52 -36.96 -27.74
C GLU A 157 13.68 -36.08 -28.29
N PRO A 158 14.67 -36.68 -28.97
CA PRO A 158 15.50 -35.99 -29.93
C PRO A 158 15.41 -36.69 -31.29
N SER A 159 14.29 -36.57 -32.00
CA SER A 159 14.14 -37.26 -33.30
C SER A 159 13.29 -36.53 -34.34
N MET A 160 13.37 -35.20 -34.47
CA MET A 160 13.05 -34.54 -35.75
C MET A 160 13.88 -33.27 -35.98
N ALA A 161 15.19 -33.43 -36.15
CA ALA A 161 15.98 -32.47 -36.91
C ALA A 161 16.17 -33.01 -38.33
N LYS A 162 15.52 -32.40 -39.31
CA LYS A 162 15.95 -32.46 -40.72
C LYS A 162 16.06 -31.03 -41.27
N PRO A 163 17.18 -30.69 -41.94
CA PRO A 163 17.40 -29.35 -42.46
C PRO A 163 16.74 -29.22 -43.84
N LEU A 164 16.11 -28.07 -44.09
CA LEU A 164 15.77 -27.63 -45.43
C LEU A 164 16.39 -26.24 -45.60
N GLY A 165 17.49 -26.21 -46.37
CA GLY A 165 18.07 -24.97 -46.83
C GLY A 165 17.13 -24.27 -47.81
N LEU A 166 17.12 -22.94 -47.78
CA LEU A 166 16.59 -22.09 -48.83
C LEU A 166 17.32 -20.74 -48.79
N SER A 167 18.09 -20.52 -49.86
CA SER A 167 18.52 -19.28 -50.49
C SER A 167 18.16 -17.96 -49.80
N MET A 168 19.19 -17.20 -49.40
CA MET A 168 19.06 -15.76 -49.18
C MET A 168 19.15 -15.01 -50.50
N GLY A 169 18.02 -14.44 -50.94
CA GLY A 169 17.96 -13.34 -51.89
C GLY A 169 17.83 -12.01 -51.15
N ASN A 170 18.67 -11.05 -51.55
CA ASN A 170 18.70 -9.66 -51.08
C ASN A 170 17.36 -8.95 -51.28
N GLN A 171 17.03 -8.00 -50.39
CA GLN A 171 16.92 -6.57 -50.75
C GLN A 171 16.65 -5.68 -49.52
N THR A 172 17.36 -4.57 -49.51
CA THR A 172 17.26 -3.42 -48.60
C THR A 172 16.16 -2.46 -49.03
N SER A 173 15.34 -2.00 -48.07
CA SER A 173 14.72 -0.67 -48.02
C SER A 173 14.22 -0.47 -46.58
N GLY A 174 14.42 0.64 -45.87
CA GLY A 174 14.80 1.99 -46.29
C GLY A 174 13.59 2.93 -46.21
N CYS A 175 13.16 3.26 -44.99
CA CYS A 175 12.64 4.56 -44.51
C CYS A 175 12.56 4.51 -42.98
#